data_AF-C3XTM5-F1
#
_entry.id   AF-C3XTM5-F1
#
_cell.length_a   1.000
_cell.length_b   1.000
_cell.length_c   1.000
_cell.angle_alpha   90.00
_cell.angle_beta   90.00
_cell.angle_gamma   90.00
#
_symmetry.space_group_name_H-M   'P 1'
#
loop_
_entity.id
_entity.type
_entity.pdbx_description
1 polymer ?
#
loop_
_entity_poly.entity_id
_entity_poly.type
_entity_poly.pdbx_seq_one_letter_code
_entity_poly.pdbx_strand_id
1 'polypeptide(L)'
;FEGLFMAYSDRASFSYLKSFRRARVYFPTSDEAARARVELHLKEFMEKELKVYFVQVRETLDPHLRPPTPEKQFLISPPASPPVDWEPITEQHHVNYDLLTALAQLSPGEPHELIPAEGDKPSIVIHVCEDTPEQRAMGLEKPRIVQTRRPDISES
;
A
#
# COMPACT_ATOMS: atom_id res chain seq x y z
N PHE A 1 -15.87 39.91 -4.09
CA PHE A 1 -16.03 38.82 -3.10
C PHE A 1 -14.80 38.72 -2.21
N GLU A 2 -13.62 38.38 -2.74
CA GLU A 2 -12.39 38.19 -1.94
C GLU A 2 -12.03 39.40 -1.08
N GLY A 3 -12.14 40.62 -1.62
CA GLY A 3 -11.87 41.86 -0.88
C GLY A 3 -12.70 42.03 0.40
N LEU A 4 -13.89 41.43 0.49
CA LEU A 4 -14.68 41.45 1.74
C LEU A 4 -14.01 40.65 2.85
N PHE A 5 -13.42 39.50 2.51
CA PHE A 5 -12.79 38.61 3.48
C PHE A 5 -11.33 39.03 3.76
N MET A 6 -10.64 39.60 2.78
CA MET A 6 -9.27 40.12 2.94
C MET A 6 -9.20 41.33 3.89
N ALA A 7 -10.31 42.03 4.14
CA ALA A 7 -10.38 43.10 5.13
C ALA A 7 -10.15 42.61 6.57
N TYR A 8 -10.42 41.32 6.83
CA TYR A 8 -10.22 40.70 8.15
C TYR A 8 -8.86 40.02 8.29
N SER A 9 -8.26 39.60 7.17
CA SER A 9 -6.97 38.93 7.13
C SER A 9 -6.34 39.06 5.74
N ASP A 10 -5.14 39.63 5.68
CA ASP A 10 -4.32 39.75 4.46
C ASP A 10 -3.79 38.40 3.96
N ARG A 11 -3.84 37.38 4.83
CA ARG A 11 -3.39 36.00 4.55
C ARG A 11 -4.54 35.03 4.29
N ALA A 12 -5.76 35.53 4.09
CA ALA A 12 -6.88 34.67 3.74
C ALA A 12 -6.66 34.04 2.35
N SER A 13 -7.01 32.76 2.21
CA SER A 13 -6.98 32.06 0.92
C SER A 13 -8.35 31.50 0.54
N PHE A 14 -8.57 31.32 -0.77
CA PHE A 14 -9.89 31.05 -1.34
C PHE A 14 -9.87 29.81 -2.23
N SER A 15 -10.88 28.94 -2.07
CA SER A 15 -11.10 27.78 -2.94
C SER A 15 -12.53 27.81 -3.48
N TYR A 16 -12.66 27.81 -4.81
CA TYR A 16 -13.94 27.96 -5.49
C TYR A 16 -14.52 26.61 -5.92
N LEU A 17 -15.72 26.32 -5.41
CA LEU A 17 -16.51 25.15 -5.75
C LEU A 17 -17.58 25.56 -6.78
N LYS A 18 -17.14 25.81 -8.02
CA LYS A 18 -17.95 26.42 -9.09
C LYS A 18 -19.29 25.72 -9.33
N SER A 19 -19.29 24.39 -9.42
CA SER A 19 -20.50 23.58 -9.63
C SER A 19 -21.53 23.75 -8.52
N PHE A 20 -21.08 24.07 -7.31
CA PHE A 20 -21.93 24.23 -6.12
C PHE A 20 -22.28 25.70 -5.82
N ARG A 21 -21.76 26.65 -6.61
CA ARG A 21 -21.86 28.10 -6.35
C ARG A 21 -21.41 28.46 -4.92
N ARG A 22 -20.36 27.79 -4.44
CA ARG A 22 -19.78 27.98 -3.10
C ARG A 22 -18.31 28.35 -3.20
N ALA A 23 -17.82 29.05 -2.19
CA ALA A 23 -16.41 29.30 -1.98
C ALA A 23 -16.05 28.93 -0.55
N ARG A 24 -14.89 28.30 -0.36
CA ARG A 24 -14.29 28.07 0.95
C ARG A 24 -13.22 29.12 1.18
N VAL A 25 -13.29 29.77 2.33
CA VAL A 25 -12.31 30.76 2.78
C VAL A 25 -11.52 30.16 3.93
N TYR A 26 -10.20 30.25 3.86
CA TYR A 26 -9.30 29.81 4.91
C TYR A 26 -8.71 31.04 5.59
N PHE A 27 -8.84 31.08 6.91
CA PHE A 27 -8.22 32.10 7.75
C PHE A 27 -7.08 31.48 8.57
N PRO A 28 -5.98 32.22 8.80
CA PRO A 28 -4.91 31.81 9.70
C PRO A 28 -5.37 31.53 11.13
N THR A 29 -6.31 32.34 11.65
CA THR A 29 -6.80 32.24 13.02
C THR A 29 -8.32 32.04 13.07
N SER A 30 -8.79 31.35 14.13
CA SER A 30 -10.23 31.16 14.36
C SER A 30 -10.95 32.46 14.71
N ASP A 31 -10.27 33.41 15.35
CA ASP A 31 -10.80 34.73 15.68
C ASP A 31 -11.13 35.54 14.41
N GLU A 32 -10.22 35.61 13.45
CA GLU A 32 -10.45 36.26 12.16
C GLU A 32 -11.64 35.65 11.42
N ALA A 33 -11.73 34.31 11.39
CA ALA A 33 -12.86 33.61 10.80
C ALA A 33 -14.18 33.91 11.51
N ALA A 34 -14.16 34.04 12.84
CA ALA A 34 -15.34 34.34 13.64
C ALA A 34 -15.83 35.76 13.39
N ARG A 35 -14.93 36.75 13.40
CA ARG A 35 -15.26 38.15 13.08
C ARG A 35 -15.84 38.28 11.68
N ALA A 36 -15.18 37.68 10.68
CA ALA A 36 -15.66 37.67 9.30
C ALA A 36 -17.04 37.02 9.19
N ARG A 37 -17.30 35.92 9.90
CA ARG A 37 -18.62 35.27 9.89
C ARG A 37 -19.69 36.17 10.51
N VAL A 38 -19.45 36.75 11.68
CA VAL A 38 -20.46 37.56 12.39
C VAL A 38 -20.89 38.75 11.54
N GLU A 39 -19.96 39.41 10.86
CA GLU A 39 -20.25 40.62 10.08
C GLU A 39 -20.72 40.35 8.65
N LEU A 40 -20.27 39.25 8.02
CA LEU A 40 -20.60 38.97 6.62
C LEU A 40 -21.76 37.99 6.44
N HIS A 41 -22.18 37.26 7.48
CA HIS A 41 -23.32 36.36 7.39
C HIS A 41 -24.62 37.16 7.20
N LEU A 42 -25.40 36.79 6.17
CA LEU A 42 -26.62 37.47 5.70
C LEU A 42 -26.42 38.90 5.22
N LYS A 43 -25.17 39.32 4.99
CA LYS A 43 -24.88 40.62 4.37
C LYS A 43 -25.30 40.60 2.90
N GLU A 44 -25.95 41.68 2.47
CA GLU A 44 -26.28 41.86 1.06
C GLU A 44 -25.01 42.11 0.22
N PHE A 45 -24.83 41.29 -0.80
CA PHE A 45 -23.73 41.37 -1.75
C PHE A 45 -24.23 41.05 -3.15
N MET A 46 -24.14 42.01 -4.07
CA MET A 46 -24.61 41.87 -5.45
C MET A 46 -26.10 41.44 -5.50
N GLU A 47 -26.96 42.13 -4.75
CA GLU A 47 -28.41 41.90 -4.65
C GLU A 47 -28.80 40.51 -4.11
N LYS A 48 -27.86 39.83 -3.44
CA LYS A 48 -28.07 38.51 -2.83
C LYS A 48 -27.45 38.47 -1.44
N GLU A 49 -28.10 37.75 -0.54
CA GLU A 49 -27.57 37.56 0.81
C GLU A 49 -26.43 36.53 0.81
N LEU A 50 -25.33 36.89 1.47
CA LEU A 50 -24.19 36.00 1.62
C LEU A 50 -24.41 35.03 2.78
N LYS A 51 -24.37 33.73 2.49
CA LYS A 51 -24.49 32.68 3.51
C LYS A 51 -23.12 32.15 3.90
N VAL A 52 -22.65 32.55 5.08
CA VAL A 52 -21.33 32.16 5.62
C VAL A 52 -21.48 31.13 6.74
N TYR A 53 -20.78 29.99 6.64
CA TYR A 53 -20.85 28.90 7.63
C TYR A 53 -19.46 28.44 8.03
N PHE A 54 -19.32 27.93 9.25
CA PHE A 54 -18.11 27.20 9.64
C PHE A 54 -18.10 25.81 9.03
N VAL A 55 -16.92 25.35 8.64
CA VAL A 55 -16.72 23.97 8.19
C VAL A 55 -16.72 23.07 9.41
N GLN A 56 -17.66 22.13 9.47
CA GLN A 56 -17.65 21.08 10.48
C GLN A 56 -16.74 19.95 9.99
N VAL A 57 -15.56 19.83 10.58
CA VAL A 57 -14.75 18.62 10.44
C VAL A 57 -15.43 17.58 11.32
N ARG A 58 -16.06 16.59 10.70
CA ARG A 58 -16.47 15.40 11.44
C ARG A 58 -15.19 14.66 11.77
N GLU A 59 -14.90 14.51 13.05
CA GLU A 59 -13.96 13.47 13.49
C GLU A 59 -14.57 12.16 13.03
N THR A 60 -14.12 11.65 11.90
CA THR A 60 -14.33 10.25 11.57
C THR A 60 -13.57 9.51 12.65
N LEU A 61 -14.29 8.99 13.64
CA LEU A 61 -13.79 7.91 14.49
C LEU A 61 -13.43 6.80 13.52
N ASP A 62 -12.18 6.78 13.08
CA ASP A 62 -11.71 5.86 12.07
C ASP A 62 -11.86 4.46 12.68
N PRO A 63 -12.78 3.62 12.17
CA PRO A 63 -12.96 2.28 12.72
C PRO A 63 -11.78 1.36 12.37
N HIS A 64 -10.84 1.84 11.55
CA HIS A 64 -9.68 1.09 11.11
C HIS A 64 -8.51 1.24 12.08
N LEU A 65 -7.65 0.22 12.10
CA LEU A 65 -6.39 0.28 12.83
C LEU A 65 -5.56 1.45 12.32
N ARG A 66 -4.99 2.22 13.26
CA ARG A 66 -4.08 3.32 12.93
C ARG A 66 -2.88 2.76 12.15
N PRO A 67 -2.31 3.52 11.20
CA PRO A 67 -1.03 3.17 10.62
C PRO A 67 -0.01 2.86 11.74
N PRO A 68 0.76 1.77 11.63
CA PRO A 68 1.73 1.40 12.65
C PRO A 68 2.71 2.55 12.89
N THR A 69 3.19 2.70 14.13
CA THR A 69 4.20 3.71 14.43
C THR A 69 5.42 3.46 13.54
N PRO A 70 5.95 4.50 12.86
CA PRO A 70 7.09 4.37 11.96
C PRO A 70 8.38 4.22 12.78
N GLU A 71 8.46 3.19 13.61
CA GLU A 71 9.62 2.93 14.44
C GLU A 71 10.71 2.22 13.65
N LYS A 72 10.34 1.43 12.62
CA LYS A 72 11.27 0.80 11.67
C LYS A 72 10.56 0.57 10.33
N GLN A 73 10.76 1.50 9.40
CA GLN A 73 10.52 1.25 7.97
C GLN A 73 11.57 0.24 7.50
N PHE A 74 11.34 -1.07 7.74
CA PHE A 74 11.93 -2.06 6.87
C PHE A 74 11.21 -1.90 5.54
N LEU A 75 11.79 -1.01 4.73
CA LEU A 75 11.36 -0.72 3.38
C LEU A 75 11.01 -2.05 2.72
N ILE A 76 9.81 -2.10 2.18
CA ILE A 76 9.34 -3.11 1.24
C ILE A 76 10.10 -2.88 -0.08
N SER A 77 11.38 -3.21 -0.03
CA SER A 77 12.36 -3.42 -1.10
C SER A 77 13.53 -4.16 -0.45
N PRO A 78 14.32 -4.95 -1.17
CA PRO A 78 15.58 -5.41 -0.58
C PRO A 78 16.38 -4.17 -0.11
N PRO A 79 17.18 -4.29 0.96
CA PRO A 79 18.02 -3.20 1.42
C PRO A 79 18.82 -2.63 0.24
N ALA A 80 19.15 -1.34 0.32
CA ALA A 80 20.07 -0.71 -0.63
C ALA A 80 21.28 -1.63 -0.85
N SER A 81 21.73 -1.67 -2.10
CA SER A 81 22.84 -2.46 -2.65
C SER A 81 23.86 -2.88 -1.59
N PRO A 82 24.36 -4.13 -1.63
CA PRO A 82 25.37 -4.55 -0.68
C PRO A 82 26.61 -3.61 -0.74
N PRO A 83 27.37 -3.46 0.35
CA PRO A 83 28.50 -2.52 0.43
C PRO A 83 29.48 -2.63 -0.74
N VAL A 84 30.26 -1.58 -0.98
CA VAL A 84 31.23 -1.47 -2.09
C VAL A 84 32.17 -2.67 -2.22
N ASP A 85 32.44 -3.39 -1.12
CA ASP A 85 33.33 -4.55 -1.07
C ASP A 85 32.60 -5.88 -0.76
N TRP A 86 31.28 -5.95 -0.95
CA TRP A 86 30.55 -7.20 -0.77
C TRP A 86 30.71 -8.09 -2.00
N GLU A 87 31.31 -9.27 -1.78
CA GLU A 87 31.41 -10.31 -2.79
C GLU A 87 30.43 -11.45 -2.47
N PRO A 88 29.75 -12.03 -3.48
CA PRO A 88 28.95 -13.23 -3.28
C PRO A 88 29.82 -14.35 -2.69
N ILE A 89 29.49 -14.78 -1.49
CA ILE A 89 30.13 -15.96 -0.91
C ILE A 89 29.57 -17.18 -1.65
N THR A 90 30.44 -18.05 -2.14
CA THR A 90 30.00 -19.38 -2.60
C THR A 90 29.46 -20.12 -1.39
N GLU A 91 28.14 -20.21 -1.28
CA GLU A 91 27.51 -21.08 -0.29
C GLU A 91 28.06 -22.48 -0.50
N GLN A 92 28.62 -23.07 0.56
CA GLN A 92 29.00 -24.47 0.51
C GLN A 92 27.73 -25.27 0.26
N HIS A 93 27.75 -26.15 -0.75
CA HIS A 93 26.65 -27.05 -1.05
C HIS A 93 26.43 -28.00 0.14
N HIS A 94 25.68 -27.55 1.14
CA HIS A 94 25.16 -28.40 2.18
C HIS A 94 23.99 -29.16 1.57
N VAL A 95 24.31 -30.24 0.86
CA VAL A 95 23.30 -31.19 0.40
C VAL A 95 22.67 -31.80 1.65
N ASN A 96 21.45 -31.41 1.94
CA ASN A 96 20.68 -32.00 3.03
C ASN A 96 20.24 -33.41 2.59
N TYR A 97 20.92 -34.43 3.11
CA TYR A 97 20.64 -35.83 2.79
C TYR A 97 19.26 -36.28 3.27
N ASP A 98 18.70 -35.64 4.30
CA ASP A 98 17.33 -35.94 4.76
C ASP A 98 16.32 -35.52 3.69
N LEU A 99 16.55 -34.37 3.03
CA LEU A 99 15.72 -33.94 1.90
C LEU A 99 15.85 -34.87 0.69
N LEU A 100 17.06 -35.34 0.38
CA LEU A 100 17.25 -36.32 -0.70
C LEU A 100 16.53 -37.64 -0.40
N THR A 101 16.59 -38.09 0.85
CA THR A 101 15.93 -39.32 1.30
C THR A 101 14.42 -39.17 1.26
N ALA A 102 13.88 -38.04 1.75
CA ALA A 102 12.46 -37.73 1.69
C ALA A 102 11.95 -37.65 0.23
N LEU A 103 12.71 -37.01 -0.66
CA LEU A 103 12.40 -36.94 -2.09
C LEU A 103 12.40 -38.32 -2.76
N ALA A 104 13.34 -39.20 -2.39
CA ALA A 104 13.40 -40.56 -2.92
C ALA A 104 12.26 -41.45 -2.42
N GLN A 105 11.66 -41.13 -1.28
CA GLN A 105 10.50 -41.84 -0.70
C GLN A 105 9.15 -41.32 -1.21
N LEU A 106 9.15 -40.28 -2.05
CA LEU A 106 7.94 -39.74 -2.67
C LEU A 106 7.36 -40.76 -3.67
N SER A 107 6.33 -41.49 -3.23
CA SER A 107 5.52 -42.37 -4.07
C SER A 107 4.33 -41.62 -4.67
N PRO A 108 4.05 -41.76 -5.98
CA PRO A 108 2.85 -41.18 -6.57
C PRO A 108 1.57 -41.66 -5.89
N GLY A 109 0.64 -40.74 -5.66
CA GLY A 109 -0.66 -41.05 -5.04
C GLY A 109 -0.68 -41.12 -3.50
N GLU A 110 0.47 -41.07 -2.82
CA GLU A 110 0.54 -40.97 -1.36
C GLU A 110 0.79 -39.52 -0.92
N PRO A 111 0.10 -39.00 0.11
CA PRO A 111 0.41 -37.70 0.69
C PRO A 111 1.66 -37.77 1.57
N HIS A 112 2.62 -36.88 1.32
CA HIS A 112 3.85 -36.78 2.12
C HIS A 112 3.81 -35.52 2.98
N GLU A 113 3.63 -35.69 4.29
CA GLU A 113 3.67 -34.59 5.26
C GLU A 113 5.11 -34.14 5.51
N LEU A 114 5.43 -32.91 5.11
CA LEU A 114 6.76 -32.32 5.33
C LEU A 114 6.89 -31.74 6.74
N ILE A 115 5.81 -31.11 7.22
CA ILE A 115 5.78 -30.42 8.50
C ILE A 115 4.44 -30.74 9.16
N PRO A 116 4.44 -31.38 10.34
CA PRO A 116 3.22 -31.63 11.08
C PRO A 116 2.63 -30.34 11.61
N ALA A 117 1.31 -30.32 11.80
CA ALA A 117 0.65 -29.19 12.44
C ALA A 117 1.12 -29.06 13.90
N GLU A 118 1.49 -27.85 14.32
CA GLU A 118 1.95 -27.59 15.69
C GLU A 118 1.29 -26.32 16.24
N GLY A 119 0.40 -26.50 17.21
CA GLY A 119 -0.34 -25.40 17.84
C GLY A 119 -1.19 -24.63 16.83
N ASP A 120 -0.81 -23.38 16.56
CA ASP A 120 -1.48 -22.46 15.63
C ASP A 120 -0.90 -22.55 14.19
N LYS A 121 0.09 -23.42 13.95
CA LYS A 121 0.71 -23.58 12.63
C LYS A 121 0.02 -24.71 11.85
N PRO A 122 -0.40 -24.47 10.59
CA PRO A 122 -0.95 -25.52 9.75
C PRO A 122 0.13 -26.52 9.33
N SER A 123 -0.27 -27.76 9.01
CA SER A 123 0.62 -28.75 8.41
C SER A 123 0.92 -28.42 6.94
N ILE A 124 2.05 -28.90 6.44
CA ILE A 124 2.44 -28.81 5.03
C ILE A 124 2.53 -30.21 4.46
N VAL A 125 1.70 -30.51 3.46
CA VAL A 125 1.61 -31.83 2.80
C VAL A 125 1.85 -31.67 1.31
N ILE A 126 2.69 -32.53 0.74
CA ILE A 126 2.89 -32.66 -0.71
C ILE A 126 2.00 -33.79 -1.23
N HIS A 127 1.30 -33.54 -2.34
CA HIS A 127 0.66 -34.58 -3.14
C HIS A 127 1.43 -34.76 -4.45
N VAL A 128 1.95 -35.96 -4.70
CA VAL A 128 2.59 -36.30 -5.96
C VAL A 128 1.52 -36.74 -6.95
N CYS A 129 1.20 -35.89 -7.92
CA CYS A 129 0.29 -36.23 -9.01
C CYS A 129 0.97 -37.17 -10.01
N GLU A 130 0.28 -38.25 -10.38
CA GLU A 130 0.63 -39.03 -11.57
C GLU A 130 0.19 -38.27 -12.83
N ASP A 131 1.02 -38.30 -13.87
CA ASP A 131 0.58 -37.91 -15.21
C ASP A 131 -0.53 -38.89 -15.65
N THR A 132 -1.69 -38.36 -16.05
CA THR A 132 -2.75 -39.20 -16.61
C THR A 132 -2.24 -39.92 -17.86
N PRO A 133 -2.76 -41.10 -18.21
CA PRO A 133 -2.40 -41.79 -19.45
C PRO A 133 -2.57 -40.90 -20.69
N GLU A 134 -3.53 -39.96 -20.64
CA GLU A 134 -3.73 -38.92 -21.65
C GLU A 134 -2.55 -37.92 -21.70
N GLN A 135 -2.07 -37.43 -20.55
CA GLN A 135 -0.91 -36.53 -20.46
C GLN A 135 0.39 -37.19 -20.96
N ARG A 136 0.60 -38.48 -20.66
CA ARG A 136 1.73 -39.26 -21.19
C ARG A 136 1.61 -39.49 -22.70
N ALA A 137 0.41 -39.80 -23.20
CA ALA A 137 0.17 -40.02 -24.62
C ALA A 137 0.30 -38.74 -25.45
N MET A 138 -0.02 -37.58 -24.87
CA MET A 138 0.08 -36.27 -25.54
C MET A 138 1.50 -35.67 -25.48
N GLY A 139 2.46 -36.28 -24.76
CA GLY A 139 3.83 -35.78 -24.67
C GLY A 139 3.93 -34.34 -24.19
N LEU A 140 2.98 -33.87 -23.36
CA LEU A 140 3.04 -32.52 -22.78
C LEU A 140 4.24 -32.45 -21.83
N GLU A 141 5.38 -32.02 -22.36
CA GLU A 141 6.55 -31.68 -21.58
C GLU A 141 6.13 -30.68 -20.48
N LYS A 142 6.53 -30.98 -19.24
CA LYS A 142 6.26 -30.12 -18.09
C LYS A 142 6.69 -28.69 -18.43
N PRO A 143 5.87 -27.67 -18.11
CA PRO A 143 6.17 -26.29 -18.46
C PRO A 143 7.52 -25.90 -17.87
N ARG A 144 8.51 -25.70 -18.75
CA ARG A 144 9.85 -25.30 -18.36
C ARG A 144 9.85 -23.82 -18.04
N ILE A 145 10.04 -23.47 -16.77
CA ILE A 145 10.17 -22.07 -16.36
C ILE A 145 11.44 -21.51 -17.00
N VAL A 146 11.28 -20.56 -17.92
CA VAL A 146 12.39 -19.87 -18.57
C VAL A 146 12.88 -18.76 -17.64
N GLN A 147 14.14 -18.84 -17.23
CA GLN A 147 14.76 -17.81 -16.41
C GLN A 147 14.83 -16.49 -17.19
N THR A 148 14.22 -15.43 -16.66
CA THR A 148 14.24 -14.10 -17.29
C THR A 148 15.62 -13.46 -17.15
N ARG A 149 16.13 -12.85 -18.23
CA ARG A 149 17.34 -12.01 -18.17
C ARG A 149 17.07 -10.75 -17.34
N ARG A 150 18.09 -10.30 -16.61
CA ARG A 150 18.12 -8.98 -15.96
C ARG A 150 18.08 -7.87 -17.04
N PRO A 151 17.30 -6.79 -16.88
CA PRO A 151 17.30 -5.64 -17.80
C PRO A 151 18.65 -4.93 -17.84
N ASP A 152 19.00 -4.36 -19.00
CA ASP A 152 20.21 -3.57 -19.19
C ASP A 152 20.16 -2.28 -18.34
N ILE A 153 21.26 -1.99 -17.64
CA ILE A 153 21.40 -0.74 -16.86
C ILE A 153 21.73 0.37 -17.86
N SER A 154 20.90 1.41 -17.90
CA SER A 154 21.25 2.66 -18.59
C SER A 154 22.20 3.45 -17.70
N GLU A 155 23.42 3.68 -18.17
CA GLU A 155 24.33 4.65 -17.56
C GLU A 155 23.71 6.05 -17.72
N SER A 156 23.41 6.70 -16.59
CA SER A 156 22.91 8.08 -16.50
C SER A 156 23.98 8.97 -15.89
#